data_AF-A0AAV0ZMI8-F1
#
_entry.id   AF-A0AAV0ZMI8-F1
#
_cell.length_a   1.000
_cell.length_b   1.000
_cell.length_c   1.000
_cell.angle_alpha   90.00
_cell.angle_beta   90.00
_cell.angle_gamma   90.00
#
_symmetry.space_group_name_H-M   'P 1'
#
loop_
_entity.id
_entity.type
_entity.pdbx_description
1 polymer ?
#
loop_
_entity_poly.entity_id
_entity_poly.type
_entity_poly.pdbx_seq_one_letter_code
_entity_poly.pdbx_strand_id
1 'polypeptide(L)'
;MEEINPISTGFFTSGSNIWNNDYGSLPYEGYSVMEMASMRVLTPPWRGCVVSMAMDYLDCQYLQAVIEEGDPTYVAMILSEIKDYLHQLMKHQFGNYLIQKIFEAKKGITNIQIDSIVYLIIYDTHKLRDVCKNNHGTRVMQIMLENIKCPVTKYAVLYMMKPIIDELMKNVNGGYVIMQCVKVFPPTLKKVILDELAKYCVEIATHKIGCSVLQTCLKDSEILAMGLITSIISNAMLLAEDCYGNYVVQFVIKMKFPLVNKRMIAELCGKFVRLSMNKHASNVVEDLMKCSNQDDVNAIVEELIKSTGFLNVIQDPYGNYVAQRALKCTKGYLRRKLSFTIRSYRIELQNHPHGKIVLDNAKSSKRRFLYLKDHNNF
;
A
#
# COMPACT_ATOMS: atom_id res chain seq x y z
N MET A 1 -6.39 -23.56 6.23
CA MET A 1 -6.33 -24.95 5.75
C MET A 1 -7.55 -25.16 4.90
N GLU A 2 -7.36 -25.19 3.59
CA GLU A 2 -8.28 -25.79 2.62
C GLU A 2 -7.47 -25.94 1.32
N GLU A 3 -7.14 -27.19 1.02
CA GLU A 3 -6.34 -27.64 -0.12
C GLU A 3 -7.25 -27.86 -1.33
N ILE A 4 -6.81 -27.41 -2.51
CA ILE A 4 -7.45 -27.74 -3.79
C ILE A 4 -6.49 -28.66 -4.54
N ASN A 5 -6.91 -29.92 -4.73
CA ASN A 5 -6.22 -30.89 -5.58
C ASN A 5 -6.61 -30.72 -7.06
N PRO A 6 -5.70 -31.02 -8.01
CA PRO A 6 -5.88 -30.78 -9.44
C PRO A 6 -6.53 -31.98 -10.17
N ILE A 7 -7.31 -31.68 -11.21
CA ILE A 7 -7.92 -32.69 -12.09
C ILE A 7 -6.98 -33.02 -13.25
N SER A 8 -6.85 -34.32 -13.47
CA SER A 8 -6.00 -35.03 -14.41
C SER A 8 -6.46 -35.01 -15.87
N THR A 9 -5.46 -35.16 -16.73
CA THR A 9 -5.43 -35.53 -18.15
C THR A 9 -6.34 -36.68 -18.58
N GLY A 10 -6.85 -36.62 -19.82
CA GLY A 10 -7.45 -37.76 -20.53
C GLY A 10 -7.32 -37.61 -22.05
N PHE A 11 -6.46 -38.44 -22.64
CA PHE A 11 -6.31 -38.71 -24.08
C PHE A 11 -7.52 -39.49 -24.62
N PHE A 12 -7.95 -39.23 -25.86
CA PHE A 12 -8.53 -40.25 -26.74
C PHE A 12 -8.23 -39.97 -28.23
N THR A 13 -8.13 -41.06 -28.95
CA THR A 13 -7.43 -41.30 -30.22
C THR A 13 -8.37 -41.37 -31.43
N SER A 14 -7.80 -41.02 -32.59
CA SER A 14 -7.97 -41.62 -33.94
C SER A 14 -9.34 -42.10 -34.43
N GLY A 15 -9.73 -41.61 -35.61
CA GLY A 15 -10.71 -42.23 -36.51
C GLY A 15 -10.57 -41.71 -37.94
N SER A 16 -10.04 -42.56 -38.81
CA SER A 16 -9.83 -42.37 -40.26
C SER A 16 -11.06 -42.80 -41.08
N ASN A 17 -11.36 -42.12 -42.19
CA ASN A 17 -11.51 -42.67 -43.56
C ASN A 17 -12.29 -41.72 -44.50
N ILE A 18 -11.64 -41.23 -45.57
CA ILE A 18 -11.74 -41.65 -46.98
C ILE A 18 -13.09 -41.36 -47.62
N TRP A 19 -13.13 -40.37 -48.53
CA TRP A 19 -13.86 -40.43 -49.81
C TRP A 19 -13.07 -39.67 -50.88
N ASN A 20 -12.54 -40.43 -51.85
CA ASN A 20 -12.08 -39.94 -53.15
C ASN A 20 -13.29 -39.65 -54.04
N ASN A 21 -13.18 -38.65 -54.93
CA ASN A 21 -13.47 -38.84 -56.35
C ASN A 21 -12.98 -37.66 -57.19
N ASP A 22 -12.25 -38.03 -58.25
CA ASP A 22 -11.73 -37.22 -59.35
C ASP A 22 -12.83 -36.57 -60.20
N TYR A 23 -12.49 -35.49 -60.92
CA TYR A 23 -12.59 -35.37 -62.39
C TYR A 23 -12.23 -33.94 -62.86
N GLY A 24 -11.32 -33.83 -63.84
CA GLY A 24 -11.39 -32.78 -64.87
C GLY A 24 -10.21 -31.81 -64.98
N SER A 25 -9.18 -32.19 -65.75
CA SER A 25 -8.09 -31.33 -66.23
C SER A 25 -8.52 -30.55 -67.49
N LEU A 26 -8.12 -29.27 -67.63
CA LEU A 26 -7.86 -28.51 -68.88
C LEU A 26 -7.10 -27.19 -68.52
N PRO A 27 -6.39 -26.52 -69.47
CA PRO A 27 -4.95 -26.31 -69.38
C PRO A 27 -4.50 -24.94 -68.83
N TYR A 28 -3.29 -24.96 -68.28
CA TYR A 28 -2.57 -23.87 -67.63
C TYR A 28 -1.80 -23.04 -68.65
N GLU A 29 -2.16 -21.78 -68.86
CA GLU A 29 -1.25 -20.76 -69.37
C GLU A 29 -0.59 -20.04 -68.16
N GLY A 30 0.63 -20.46 -67.87
CA GLY A 30 1.76 -19.56 -67.63
C GLY A 30 1.70 -18.51 -66.52
N TYR A 31 1.53 -18.93 -65.26
CA TYR A 31 2.28 -18.35 -64.12
C TYR A 31 2.65 -19.48 -63.18
N SER A 32 3.91 -19.59 -62.74
CA SER A 32 4.26 -20.69 -61.83
C SER A 32 3.49 -20.54 -60.50
N VAL A 33 2.99 -21.66 -59.96
CA VAL A 33 2.38 -21.71 -58.63
C VAL A 33 3.36 -21.18 -57.55
N MET A 34 4.67 -21.27 -57.83
CA MET A 34 5.74 -20.68 -57.01
C MET A 34 5.83 -19.16 -57.06
N GLU A 35 5.52 -18.51 -58.18
CA GLU A 35 5.49 -17.04 -58.30
C GLU A 35 4.21 -16.42 -57.72
N MET A 36 3.10 -17.18 -57.65
CA MET A 36 1.91 -16.74 -56.91
C MET A 36 2.03 -16.98 -55.38
N ALA A 37 2.84 -17.96 -54.96
CA ALA A 37 3.06 -18.30 -53.55
C ALA A 37 4.02 -17.34 -52.81
N SER A 38 4.82 -16.54 -53.53
CA SER A 38 5.76 -15.59 -52.94
C SER A 38 5.16 -14.21 -52.62
N MET A 39 3.85 -14.00 -52.84
CA MET A 39 3.16 -12.72 -52.63
C MET A 39 1.83 -12.80 -51.85
N ARG A 40 1.69 -13.77 -50.94
CA ARG A 40 0.67 -13.70 -49.88
C ARG A 40 1.33 -13.89 -48.53
N VAL A 41 1.69 -12.79 -47.89
CA VAL A 41 1.60 -12.75 -46.42
C VAL A 41 0.12 -13.00 -46.14
N LEU A 42 -0.25 -14.24 -45.80
CA LEU A 42 -1.59 -14.54 -45.31
C LEU A 42 -1.84 -13.56 -44.16
N THR A 43 -2.76 -12.61 -44.37
CA THR A 43 -3.13 -11.67 -43.32
C THR A 43 -3.55 -12.48 -42.11
N PRO A 44 -2.93 -12.26 -40.94
CA PRO A 44 -3.28 -13.05 -39.77
C PRO A 44 -4.79 -12.97 -39.51
N PRO A 45 -5.44 -14.06 -39.06
CA PRO A 45 -6.89 -14.14 -38.94
C PRO A 45 -7.49 -13.12 -37.96
N TRP A 46 -6.65 -12.57 -37.08
CA TRP A 46 -7.01 -11.56 -36.09
C TRP A 46 -6.91 -10.12 -36.58
N ARG A 47 -6.31 -9.87 -37.75
CA ARG A 47 -6.10 -8.51 -38.26
C ARG A 47 -7.43 -7.81 -38.53
N GLY A 48 -7.56 -6.59 -38.01
CA GLY A 48 -8.80 -5.80 -38.03
C GLY A 48 -9.80 -6.17 -36.94
N CYS A 49 -9.55 -7.24 -36.18
CA CYS A 49 -10.43 -7.77 -35.14
C CYS A 49 -9.75 -7.84 -33.78
N VAL A 50 -8.55 -7.27 -33.61
CA VAL A 50 -7.75 -7.44 -32.38
C VAL A 50 -8.50 -6.97 -31.14
N VAL A 51 -9.21 -5.84 -31.22
CA VAL A 51 -9.93 -5.28 -30.06
C VAL A 51 -11.10 -6.17 -29.64
N SER A 52 -11.91 -6.65 -30.60
CA SER A 52 -13.03 -7.56 -30.30
C SER A 52 -12.53 -8.89 -29.76
N MET A 53 -11.46 -9.43 -30.35
CA MET A 53 -10.80 -10.65 -29.90
C MET A 53 -10.21 -10.52 -28.50
N ALA A 54 -9.59 -9.37 -28.18
CA ALA A 54 -9.09 -9.11 -26.83
C ALA A 54 -10.23 -9.05 -25.78
N MET A 55 -11.47 -8.78 -26.20
CA MET A 55 -12.64 -8.76 -25.32
C MET A 55 -13.36 -10.11 -25.25
N ASP A 56 -12.88 -11.14 -25.94
CA ASP A 56 -13.33 -12.52 -25.79
C ASP A 56 -12.33 -13.34 -24.95
N TYR A 57 -12.83 -14.34 -24.22
CA TYR A 57 -12.00 -15.14 -23.32
C TYR A 57 -10.97 -16.00 -24.07
N LEU A 58 -11.38 -16.73 -25.10
CA LEU A 58 -10.52 -17.65 -25.85
C LEU A 58 -9.61 -16.88 -26.81
N ASP A 59 -10.17 -15.88 -27.50
CA ASP A 59 -9.41 -15.11 -28.46
C ASP A 59 -8.34 -14.23 -27.78
N CYS A 60 -8.61 -13.73 -26.57
CA CYS A 60 -7.59 -13.01 -25.80
C CYS A 60 -6.43 -13.93 -25.38
N GLN A 61 -6.67 -15.22 -25.12
CA GLN A 61 -5.59 -16.18 -24.86
C GLN A 61 -4.76 -16.44 -26.12
N TYR A 62 -5.44 -16.58 -27.26
CA TYR A 62 -4.77 -16.71 -28.55
C TYR A 62 -3.87 -15.50 -28.85
N LEU A 63 -4.39 -14.27 -28.70
CA LEU A 63 -3.58 -13.05 -28.90
C LEU A 63 -2.40 -12.95 -27.93
N GLN A 64 -2.56 -13.40 -26.68
CA GLN A 64 -1.43 -13.48 -25.74
C GLN A 64 -0.35 -14.45 -26.20
N ALA A 65 -0.72 -15.59 -26.80
CA ALA A 65 0.24 -16.53 -27.38
C ALA A 65 0.99 -15.92 -28.56
N VAL A 66 0.33 -15.12 -29.40
CA VAL A 66 0.98 -14.38 -30.50
C VAL A 66 2.00 -13.37 -29.96
N ILE A 67 1.69 -12.64 -28.89
CA ILE A 67 2.65 -11.73 -28.24
C ILE A 67 3.83 -12.51 -27.65
N GLU A 68 3.58 -13.68 -27.04
CA GLU A 68 4.61 -14.55 -26.47
C GLU A 68 5.49 -15.21 -27.54
N GLU A 69 4.98 -15.46 -28.75
CA GLU A 69 5.79 -15.90 -29.90
C GLU A 69 6.82 -14.84 -30.30
N GLY A 70 6.44 -13.56 -30.21
CA GLY A 70 7.37 -12.44 -30.29
C GLY A 70 7.83 -12.08 -31.70
N ASP A 71 7.04 -12.42 -32.73
CA ASP A 71 7.27 -11.89 -34.08
C ASP A 71 7.05 -10.36 -34.09
N PRO A 72 8.08 -9.54 -34.40
CA PRO A 72 7.96 -8.09 -34.32
C PRO A 72 6.90 -7.49 -35.25
N THR A 73 6.61 -8.14 -36.39
CA THR A 73 5.62 -7.68 -37.36
C THR A 73 4.21 -7.86 -36.82
N TYR A 74 3.91 -9.04 -36.28
CA TYR A 74 2.61 -9.34 -35.69
C TYR A 74 2.34 -8.52 -34.43
N VAL A 75 3.36 -8.41 -33.58
CA VAL A 75 3.32 -7.52 -32.42
C VAL A 75 2.99 -6.08 -32.85
N ALA A 76 3.68 -5.53 -33.85
CA ALA A 76 3.43 -4.17 -34.32
C ALA A 76 2.00 -3.97 -34.85
N MET A 77 1.45 -4.97 -35.56
CA MET A 77 0.05 -4.93 -36.01
C MET A 77 -0.93 -4.92 -34.84
N ILE A 78 -0.74 -5.79 -33.84
CA ILE A 78 -1.57 -5.82 -32.62
C ILE A 78 -1.52 -4.46 -31.91
N LEU A 79 -0.31 -3.92 -31.68
CA LEU A 79 -0.13 -2.63 -31.02
C LEU A 79 -0.80 -1.48 -31.78
N SER A 80 -0.75 -1.51 -33.11
CA SER A 80 -1.39 -0.51 -33.97
C SER A 80 -2.91 -0.52 -33.85
N GLU A 81 -3.54 -1.69 -33.73
CA GLU A 81 -5.00 -1.81 -33.65
C GLU A 81 -5.56 -1.44 -32.27
N ILE A 82 -4.81 -1.69 -31.19
CA ILE A 82 -5.31 -1.44 -29.82
C ILE A 82 -5.03 -0.03 -29.28
N LYS A 83 -4.19 0.77 -29.95
CA LYS A 83 -3.64 2.03 -29.40
C LYS A 83 -4.72 3.01 -28.91
N ASP A 84 -5.87 3.05 -29.58
CA ASP A 84 -7.00 3.95 -29.27
C ASP A 84 -7.96 3.35 -28.21
N TYR A 85 -7.76 2.08 -27.84
CA TYR A 85 -8.62 1.30 -26.96
C TYR A 85 -7.93 0.86 -25.65
N LEU A 86 -6.70 1.33 -25.39
CA LEU A 86 -5.88 0.91 -24.25
C LEU A 86 -6.63 1.02 -22.92
N HIS A 87 -7.19 2.19 -22.58
CA HIS A 87 -7.91 2.37 -21.31
C HIS A 87 -9.15 1.48 -21.18
N GLN A 88 -9.83 1.16 -22.30
CA GLN A 88 -10.98 0.26 -22.30
C GLN A 88 -10.51 -1.17 -22.03
N LEU A 89 -9.49 -1.64 -22.76
CA LEU A 89 -8.93 -2.98 -22.61
C LEU A 89 -8.35 -3.20 -21.21
N MET A 90 -7.62 -2.23 -20.65
CA MET A 90 -7.07 -2.31 -19.30
C MET A 90 -8.12 -2.54 -18.22
N LYS A 91 -9.34 -2.03 -18.41
CA LYS A 91 -10.46 -2.16 -17.46
C LYS A 91 -11.36 -3.36 -17.75
N HIS A 92 -11.20 -4.00 -18.91
CA HIS A 92 -12.04 -5.11 -19.36
C HIS A 92 -11.64 -6.42 -18.67
N GLN A 93 -12.62 -7.28 -18.35
CA GLN A 93 -12.39 -8.55 -17.63
C GLN A 93 -11.44 -9.54 -18.35
N PHE A 94 -11.35 -9.47 -19.69
CA PHE A 94 -10.44 -10.28 -20.51
C PHE A 94 -9.30 -9.44 -21.11
N GLY A 95 -9.62 -8.38 -21.87
CA GLY A 95 -8.64 -7.49 -22.49
C GLY A 95 -7.51 -6.97 -21.61
N ASN A 96 -7.69 -6.89 -20.29
CA ASN A 96 -6.62 -6.53 -19.37
C ASN A 96 -5.42 -7.49 -19.47
N TYR A 97 -5.65 -8.78 -19.73
CA TYR A 97 -4.60 -9.78 -19.86
C TYR A 97 -3.72 -9.58 -21.10
N LEU A 98 -4.31 -9.14 -22.22
CA LEU A 98 -3.52 -8.79 -23.41
C LEU A 98 -2.57 -7.62 -23.11
N ILE A 99 -3.05 -6.59 -22.41
CA ILE A 99 -2.20 -5.44 -22.05
C ILE A 99 -1.12 -5.84 -21.03
N GLN A 100 -1.43 -6.71 -20.06
CA GLN A 100 -0.42 -7.27 -19.16
C GLN A 100 0.67 -8.01 -19.95
N LYS A 101 0.27 -8.87 -20.89
CA LYS A 101 1.20 -9.65 -21.72
C LYS A 101 2.11 -8.77 -22.57
N ILE A 102 1.60 -7.65 -23.09
CA ILE A 102 2.41 -6.64 -23.80
C ILE A 102 3.55 -6.10 -22.91
N PHE A 103 3.28 -5.79 -21.65
CA PHE A 103 4.33 -5.29 -20.74
C PHE A 103 5.27 -6.37 -20.22
N GLU A 104 4.83 -7.63 -20.17
CA GLU A 104 5.63 -8.78 -19.74
C GLU A 104 6.46 -9.41 -20.87
N ALA A 105 6.19 -9.06 -22.13
CA ALA A 105 6.83 -9.64 -23.30
C ALA A 105 8.35 -9.45 -23.24
N LYS A 106 9.08 -10.55 -23.40
CA LYS A 106 10.56 -10.55 -23.35
C LYS A 106 11.23 -10.39 -24.72
N LYS A 107 10.44 -10.49 -25.79
CA LYS A 107 10.85 -10.42 -27.19
C LYS A 107 9.73 -9.82 -28.03
N GLY A 108 10.04 -9.43 -29.26
CA GLY A 108 9.07 -8.87 -30.21
C GLY A 108 8.64 -7.43 -29.94
N ILE A 109 8.73 -6.95 -28.69
CA ILE A 109 8.41 -5.57 -28.30
C ILE A 109 9.68 -4.81 -27.89
N THR A 110 9.90 -3.66 -28.51
CA THR A 110 11.01 -2.76 -28.18
C THR A 110 10.66 -1.83 -27.00
N ASN A 111 11.69 -1.34 -26.30
CA ASN A 111 11.49 -0.33 -25.24
C ASN A 111 10.79 0.94 -25.76
N ILE A 112 11.03 1.33 -27.02
CA ILE A 112 10.38 2.49 -27.65
C ILE A 112 8.88 2.26 -27.81
N GLN A 113 8.47 1.04 -28.19
CA GLN A 113 7.05 0.68 -28.26
C GLN A 113 6.40 0.65 -26.87
N ILE A 114 7.08 0.09 -25.87
CA ILE A 114 6.61 0.14 -24.47
C ILE A 114 6.42 1.58 -24.02
N ASP A 115 7.43 2.43 -24.20
CA ASP A 115 7.35 3.85 -23.81
C ASP A 115 6.19 4.56 -24.54
N SER A 116 6.00 4.29 -25.84
CA SER A 116 4.89 4.85 -26.62
C SER A 116 3.52 4.46 -26.07
N ILE A 117 3.32 3.19 -25.69
CA ILE A 117 2.09 2.71 -25.08
C ILE A 117 1.88 3.36 -23.71
N VAL A 118 2.93 3.48 -22.89
CA VAL A 118 2.86 4.16 -21.60
C VAL A 118 2.42 5.61 -21.77
N TYR A 119 2.98 6.34 -22.74
CA TYR A 119 2.58 7.71 -23.03
C TYR A 119 1.10 7.82 -23.41
N LEU A 120 0.58 6.91 -24.24
CA LEU A 120 -0.85 6.86 -24.58
C LEU A 120 -1.73 6.59 -23.35
N ILE A 121 -1.28 5.72 -22.43
CA ILE A 121 -2.01 5.42 -21.19
C ILE A 121 -2.06 6.63 -20.26
N ILE A 122 -0.94 7.36 -20.09
CA ILE A 122 -0.86 8.45 -19.09
C ILE A 122 -1.29 9.82 -19.61
N TYR A 123 -1.46 9.99 -20.93
CA TYR A 123 -1.76 11.28 -21.55
C TYR A 123 -3.06 11.92 -21.04
N ASP A 124 -4.11 11.11 -20.88
CA ASP A 124 -5.40 11.56 -20.35
C ASP A 124 -5.50 11.23 -18.86
N THR A 125 -5.34 12.25 -18.02
CA THR A 125 -5.38 12.11 -16.56
C THR A 125 -6.72 11.56 -16.05
N HIS A 126 -7.84 11.82 -16.73
CA HIS A 126 -9.14 11.27 -16.32
C HIS A 126 -9.21 9.77 -16.59
N LYS A 127 -8.81 9.33 -17.78
CA LYS A 127 -8.78 7.91 -18.11
C LYS A 127 -7.73 7.15 -17.27
N LEU A 128 -6.58 7.76 -17.02
CA LEU A 128 -5.55 7.21 -16.14
C LEU A 128 -6.09 6.97 -14.72
N ARG A 129 -6.76 7.97 -14.13
CA ARG A 129 -7.41 7.83 -12.82
C ARG A 129 -8.41 6.68 -12.80
N ASP A 130 -9.25 6.57 -13.82
CA ASP A 130 -10.28 5.53 -13.90
C ASP A 130 -9.65 4.13 -14.03
N VAL A 131 -8.55 4.00 -14.79
CA VAL A 131 -7.78 2.76 -14.88
C VAL A 131 -7.16 2.39 -13.54
N CYS A 132 -6.50 3.32 -12.85
CA CYS A 132 -5.88 3.06 -11.54
C CYS A 132 -6.89 2.62 -10.47
N LYS A 133 -8.12 3.17 -10.49
CA LYS A 133 -9.18 2.84 -9.54
C LYS A 133 -9.96 1.57 -9.91
N ASN A 134 -9.78 1.03 -11.10
CA ASN A 134 -10.44 -0.18 -11.57
C ASN A 134 -9.77 -1.46 -11.03
N ASN A 135 -10.56 -2.50 -10.77
CA ASN A 135 -10.11 -3.79 -10.22
C ASN A 135 -9.18 -4.59 -11.17
N HIS A 136 -9.38 -4.49 -12.48
CA HIS A 136 -8.48 -5.07 -13.48
C HIS A 136 -7.36 -4.10 -13.84
N GLY A 137 -7.71 -2.83 -14.06
CA GLY A 137 -6.77 -1.78 -14.46
C GLY A 137 -5.61 -1.59 -13.48
N THR A 138 -5.84 -1.70 -12.18
CA THR A 138 -4.77 -1.64 -11.17
C THR A 138 -3.71 -2.73 -11.36
N ARG A 139 -4.09 -3.94 -11.79
CA ARG A 139 -3.13 -5.02 -12.03
C ARG A 139 -2.27 -4.70 -13.25
N VAL A 140 -2.88 -4.19 -14.32
CA VAL A 140 -2.14 -3.76 -15.51
C VAL A 140 -1.18 -2.62 -15.17
N MET A 141 -1.63 -1.62 -14.42
CA MET A 141 -0.77 -0.52 -13.97
C MET A 141 0.42 -1.03 -13.16
N GLN A 142 0.23 -2.00 -12.27
CA GLN A 142 1.32 -2.55 -11.47
C GLN A 142 2.39 -3.24 -12.34
N ILE A 143 1.96 -4.07 -13.30
CA ILE A 143 2.86 -4.76 -14.24
C ILE A 143 3.55 -3.75 -15.17
N MET A 144 2.83 -2.74 -15.67
CA MET A 144 3.40 -1.65 -16.46
C MET A 144 4.54 -0.98 -15.69
N LEU A 145 4.30 -0.57 -14.43
CA LEU A 145 5.29 0.10 -13.59
C LEU A 145 6.54 -0.75 -13.32
N GLU A 146 6.40 -2.07 -13.20
CA GLU A 146 7.52 -3.02 -13.06
C GLU A 146 8.40 -3.10 -14.31
N ASN A 147 7.78 -2.95 -15.49
CA ASN A 147 8.43 -3.21 -16.77
C ASN A 147 8.94 -1.96 -17.50
N ILE A 148 8.58 -0.75 -17.06
CA ILE A 148 9.19 0.49 -17.57
C ILE A 148 10.69 0.51 -17.24
N LYS A 149 11.53 0.57 -18.28
CA LYS A 149 12.99 0.66 -18.14
C LYS A 149 13.50 2.09 -18.16
N CYS A 150 12.93 2.93 -19.03
CA CYS A 150 13.38 4.31 -19.21
C CYS A 150 13.08 5.18 -17.97
N PRO A 151 14.08 5.81 -17.34
CA PRO A 151 13.86 6.69 -16.20
C PRO A 151 12.98 7.91 -16.52
N VAL A 152 13.07 8.43 -17.75
CA VAL A 152 12.24 9.56 -18.22
C VAL A 152 10.77 9.17 -18.27
N THR A 153 10.47 7.95 -18.74
CA THR A 153 9.10 7.42 -18.74
C THR A 153 8.56 7.27 -17.32
N LYS A 154 9.35 6.74 -16.36
CA LYS A 154 8.93 6.69 -14.94
C LYS A 154 8.64 8.08 -14.38
N TYR A 155 9.45 9.08 -14.73
CA TYR A 155 9.21 10.46 -14.34
C TYR A 155 7.92 11.00 -14.95
N ALA A 156 7.66 10.75 -16.24
CA ALA A 156 6.43 11.19 -16.90
C ALA A 156 5.19 10.56 -16.26
N VAL A 157 5.22 9.26 -15.95
CA VAL A 157 4.14 8.59 -15.22
C VAL A 157 3.88 9.27 -13.88
N LEU A 158 4.94 9.51 -13.09
CA LEU A 158 4.80 10.20 -11.81
C LEU A 158 4.21 11.61 -11.99
N TYR A 159 4.71 12.37 -12.95
CA TYR A 159 4.24 13.72 -13.22
C TYR A 159 2.74 13.75 -13.53
N MET A 160 2.26 12.83 -14.38
CA MET A 160 0.84 12.72 -14.72
C MET A 160 -0.02 12.17 -13.57
N MET A 161 0.56 11.41 -12.64
CA MET A 161 -0.16 10.89 -11.47
C MET A 161 -0.26 11.89 -10.31
N LYS A 162 0.62 12.88 -10.20
CA LYS A 162 0.60 13.86 -9.09
C LYS A 162 -0.76 14.52 -8.86
N PRO A 163 -1.49 15.00 -9.89
CA PRO A 163 -2.78 15.67 -9.69
C PRO A 163 -3.89 14.76 -9.15
N ILE A 164 -3.71 13.44 -9.22
CA ILE A 164 -4.72 12.45 -8.79
C ILE A 164 -4.24 11.60 -7.62
N ILE A 165 -3.06 11.89 -7.06
CA ILE A 165 -2.41 11.01 -6.08
C ILE A 165 -3.21 10.90 -4.78
N ASP A 166 -3.84 11.97 -4.31
CA ASP A 166 -4.63 11.97 -3.09
C ASP A 166 -5.86 11.05 -3.26
N GLU A 167 -6.53 11.14 -4.41
CA GLU A 167 -7.69 10.32 -4.73
C GLU A 167 -7.32 8.84 -4.86
N LEU A 168 -6.17 8.54 -5.48
CA LEU A 168 -5.66 7.18 -5.58
C LEU A 168 -5.34 6.59 -4.21
N MET A 169 -4.72 7.36 -3.31
CA MET A 169 -4.43 6.93 -1.94
C MET A 169 -5.68 6.61 -1.13
N LYS A 170 -6.82 7.23 -1.45
CA LYS A 170 -8.12 7.00 -0.81
C LYS A 170 -8.94 5.88 -1.48
N ASN A 171 -8.35 5.13 -2.41
CA ASN A 171 -8.98 4.02 -3.09
C ASN A 171 -8.17 2.72 -2.93
N VAL A 172 -8.83 1.56 -2.79
CA VAL A 172 -8.14 0.28 -2.62
C VAL A 172 -7.24 -0.04 -3.81
N ASN A 173 -7.79 0.06 -5.04
CA ASN A 173 -7.06 -0.23 -6.27
C ASN A 173 -6.01 0.84 -6.58
N GLY A 174 -6.36 2.11 -6.40
CA GLY A 174 -5.44 3.24 -6.58
C GLY A 174 -4.24 3.18 -5.62
N GLY A 175 -4.48 2.77 -4.37
CA GLY A 175 -3.44 2.58 -3.37
C GLY A 175 -2.41 1.54 -3.79
N TYR A 176 -2.83 0.42 -4.40
CA TYR A 176 -1.89 -0.58 -4.95
C TYR A 176 -0.98 0.02 -6.03
N VAL A 177 -1.49 0.91 -6.88
CA VAL A 177 -0.66 1.58 -7.90
C VAL A 177 0.38 2.49 -7.25
N ILE A 178 0.01 3.29 -6.24
CA ILE A 178 0.98 4.17 -5.54
C ILE A 178 2.02 3.36 -4.78
N MET A 179 1.61 2.31 -4.06
CA MET A 179 2.54 1.40 -3.38
C MET A 179 3.50 0.74 -4.38
N GLN A 180 3.02 0.40 -5.58
CA GLN A 180 3.88 -0.14 -6.62
C GLN A 180 4.91 0.88 -7.11
N CYS A 181 4.53 2.14 -7.31
CA CYS A 181 5.48 3.20 -7.61
C CYS A 181 6.55 3.30 -6.50
N VAL A 182 6.14 3.32 -5.23
CA VAL A 182 7.05 3.35 -4.08
C VAL A 182 7.95 2.11 -4.02
N LYS A 183 7.48 0.94 -4.47
CA LYS A 183 8.28 -0.29 -4.53
C LYS A 183 9.35 -0.24 -5.63
N VAL A 184 8.99 0.13 -6.86
CA VAL A 184 9.81 -0.14 -8.07
C VAL A 184 10.50 1.07 -8.70
N PHE A 185 10.18 2.29 -8.25
CA PHE A 185 10.85 3.49 -8.76
C PHE A 185 12.20 3.70 -8.07
N PRO A 186 13.16 4.41 -8.71
CA PRO A 186 14.42 4.76 -8.06
C PRO A 186 14.20 5.69 -6.86
N PRO A 187 15.12 5.72 -5.87
CA PRO A 187 15.00 6.54 -4.66
C PRO A 187 14.64 8.01 -4.90
N THR A 188 15.15 8.61 -5.98
CA THR A 188 14.86 10.01 -6.36
C THR A 188 13.37 10.23 -6.63
N LEU A 189 12.72 9.33 -7.38
CA LEU A 189 11.29 9.42 -7.68
C LEU A 189 10.43 8.97 -6.48
N LYS A 190 10.88 7.98 -5.70
CA LYS A 190 10.22 7.61 -4.43
C LYS A 190 10.11 8.83 -3.50
N LYS A 191 11.19 9.60 -3.35
CA LYS A 191 11.17 10.83 -2.56
C LYS A 191 10.14 11.83 -3.08
N VAL A 192 10.06 12.05 -4.39
CA VAL A 192 9.06 12.96 -4.99
C VAL A 192 7.63 12.49 -4.69
N ILE A 193 7.37 11.18 -4.71
CA ILE A 193 6.06 10.62 -4.32
C ILE A 193 5.77 10.96 -2.86
N LEU A 194 6.69 10.65 -1.94
CA LEU A 194 6.51 10.87 -0.50
C LEU A 194 6.35 12.36 -0.15
N ASP A 195 7.09 13.24 -0.82
CA ASP A 195 6.96 14.69 -0.69
C ASP A 195 5.60 15.18 -1.18
N GLU A 196 5.03 14.57 -2.23
CA GLU A 196 3.67 14.88 -2.69
C GLU A 196 2.61 14.39 -1.69
N LEU A 197 2.77 13.16 -1.16
CA LEU A 197 1.88 12.62 -0.12
C LEU A 197 1.88 13.48 1.15
N ALA A 198 3.02 14.10 1.48
CA ALA A 198 3.16 14.97 2.64
C ALA A 198 2.23 16.19 2.59
N LYS A 199 1.84 16.65 1.40
CA LYS A 199 0.92 17.80 1.20
C LYS A 199 -0.53 17.46 1.55
N TYR A 200 -0.92 16.20 1.42
CA TYR A 200 -2.27 15.68 1.66
C TYR A 200 -2.29 14.74 2.88
N CYS A 201 -1.32 14.88 3.78
CA CYS A 201 -1.06 13.87 4.81
C CYS A 201 -2.27 13.69 5.75
N VAL A 202 -2.97 14.77 6.05
CA VAL A 202 -4.14 14.76 6.96
C VAL A 202 -5.32 14.07 6.28
N GLU A 203 -5.65 14.48 5.06
CA GLU A 203 -6.76 13.93 4.30
C GLU A 203 -6.58 12.44 4.02
N ILE A 204 -5.34 12.00 3.78
CA ILE A 204 -5.02 10.59 3.56
C ILE A 204 -5.05 9.82 4.88
N ALA A 205 -4.40 10.34 5.94
CA ALA A 205 -4.28 9.63 7.22
C ALA A 205 -5.61 9.49 7.96
N THR A 206 -6.55 10.40 7.76
CA THR A 206 -7.90 10.35 8.36
C THR A 206 -8.91 9.58 7.51
N HIS A 207 -8.48 9.00 6.38
CA HIS A 207 -9.33 8.18 5.53
C HIS A 207 -9.18 6.69 5.86
N LYS A 208 -10.30 5.95 5.92
CA LYS A 208 -10.36 4.50 6.24
C LYS A 208 -9.38 3.64 5.44
N ILE A 209 -9.27 3.91 4.13
CA ILE A 209 -8.32 3.20 3.25
C ILE A 209 -6.96 3.90 3.27
N GLY A 210 -6.96 5.23 3.28
CA GLY A 210 -5.75 6.03 3.08
C GLY A 210 -4.74 5.84 4.20
N CYS A 211 -5.21 5.70 5.44
CA CYS A 211 -4.35 5.46 6.59
C CYS A 211 -3.52 4.18 6.46
N SER A 212 -4.10 3.11 5.89
CA SER A 212 -3.40 1.84 5.70
C SER A 212 -2.40 1.92 4.55
N VAL A 213 -2.76 2.56 3.44
CA VAL A 213 -1.86 2.73 2.30
C VAL A 213 -0.67 3.60 2.68
N LEU A 214 -0.91 4.70 3.42
CA LEU A 214 0.14 5.60 3.89
C LEU A 214 1.15 4.91 4.81
N GLN A 215 0.68 4.03 5.71
CA GLN A 215 1.55 3.22 6.58
C GLN A 215 2.44 2.28 5.76
N THR A 216 1.93 1.65 4.71
CA THR A 216 2.74 0.81 3.82
C THR A 216 3.80 1.62 3.09
N CYS A 217 3.45 2.81 2.58
CA CYS A 217 4.42 3.71 1.95
C CYS A 217 5.53 4.15 2.92
N LEU A 218 5.20 4.42 4.19
CA LEU A 218 6.17 4.75 5.23
C LEU A 218 7.12 3.57 5.52
N LYS A 219 6.58 2.36 5.62
CA LYS A 219 7.35 1.13 5.88
C LYS A 219 8.42 0.89 4.83
N ASP A 220 8.07 1.06 3.56
CA ASP A 220 8.97 0.74 2.43
C ASP A 220 9.98 1.85 2.11
N SER A 221 9.94 2.97 2.85
CA SER A 221 10.71 4.19 2.53
C SER A 221 11.26 4.93 3.76
N GLU A 222 11.53 4.25 4.88
CA GLU A 222 11.79 4.89 6.18
C GLU A 222 12.78 6.07 6.12
N ILE A 223 13.91 5.92 5.44
CA ILE A 223 14.94 6.97 5.32
C ILE A 223 14.47 8.13 4.43
N LEU A 224 13.72 7.84 3.36
CA LEU A 224 13.25 8.83 2.38
C LEU A 224 11.99 9.56 2.84
N ALA A 225 11.26 9.01 3.82
CA ALA A 225 9.96 9.49 4.26
C ALA A 225 10.01 10.67 5.25
N MET A 226 11.19 11.25 5.52
CA MET A 226 11.33 12.29 6.55
C MET A 226 10.46 13.54 6.33
N GLY A 227 10.21 13.94 5.08
CA GLY A 227 9.29 15.04 4.77
C GLY A 227 7.85 14.72 5.18
N LEU A 228 7.38 13.51 4.83
CA LEU A 228 6.07 13.00 5.23
C LEU A 228 5.95 12.82 6.75
N ILE A 229 6.98 12.25 7.41
CA ILE A 229 7.03 12.11 8.87
C ILE A 229 6.94 13.48 9.55
N THR A 230 7.65 14.49 9.02
CA THR A 230 7.57 15.86 9.54
C THR A 230 6.16 16.41 9.42
N SER A 231 5.49 16.21 8.29
CA SER A 231 4.10 16.63 8.08
C SER A 231 3.13 15.92 9.04
N ILE A 232 3.34 14.63 9.33
CA ILE A 232 2.57 13.88 10.34
C ILE A 232 2.80 14.45 11.74
N ILE A 233 4.05 14.76 12.12
CA ILE A 233 4.37 15.37 13.41
C ILE A 233 3.67 16.71 13.53
N SER A 234 3.79 17.61 12.53
CA SER A 234 3.16 18.94 12.57
C SER A 234 1.63 18.90 12.70
N ASN A 235 1.00 17.77 12.34
CA ASN A 235 -0.44 17.55 12.47
C ASN A 235 -0.80 16.53 13.56
N ALA A 236 0.14 16.17 14.45
CA ALA A 236 -0.01 15.05 15.38
C ALA A 236 -1.22 15.18 16.29
N MET A 237 -1.58 16.40 16.71
CA MET A 237 -2.74 16.63 17.57
C MET A 237 -4.05 16.19 16.89
N LEU A 238 -4.28 16.68 15.66
CA LEU A 238 -5.46 16.34 14.87
C LEU A 238 -5.50 14.84 14.59
N LEU A 239 -4.37 14.28 14.15
CA LEU A 239 -4.27 12.88 13.75
C LEU A 239 -4.45 11.93 14.95
N ALA A 240 -3.89 12.26 16.12
CA ALA A 240 -3.98 11.39 17.30
C ALA A 240 -5.43 11.21 17.78
N GLU A 241 -6.28 12.22 17.65
CA GLU A 241 -7.68 12.15 18.08
C GLU A 241 -8.62 11.54 17.03
N ASP A 242 -8.18 11.46 15.77
CA ASP A 242 -8.96 10.88 14.69
C ASP A 242 -9.04 9.35 14.78
N CYS A 243 -10.18 8.78 14.36
CA CYS A 243 -10.46 7.35 14.42
C CYS A 243 -9.58 6.48 13.50
N TYR A 244 -8.96 7.05 12.47
CA TYR A 244 -7.99 6.40 11.58
C TYR A 244 -6.59 6.98 11.72
N GLY A 245 -6.46 8.31 11.83
CA GLY A 245 -5.20 9.03 11.93
C GLY A 245 -4.34 8.58 13.11
N ASN A 246 -4.96 8.15 14.21
CA ASN A 246 -4.24 7.68 15.40
C ASN A 246 -3.35 6.47 15.08
N TYR A 247 -3.73 5.62 14.12
CA TYR A 247 -2.91 4.48 13.70
C TYR A 247 -1.67 4.93 12.94
N VAL A 248 -1.77 6.00 12.14
CA VAL A 248 -0.62 6.58 11.43
C VAL A 248 0.38 7.19 12.41
N VAL A 249 -0.10 7.92 13.42
CA VAL A 249 0.77 8.47 14.47
C VAL A 249 1.45 7.36 15.26
N GLN A 250 0.69 6.34 15.69
CA GLN A 250 1.24 5.16 16.35
C GLN A 250 2.27 4.42 15.50
N PHE A 251 2.04 4.31 14.19
CA PHE A 251 2.98 3.69 13.26
C PHE A 251 4.32 4.43 13.28
N VAL A 252 4.30 5.75 13.13
CA VAL A 252 5.51 6.60 13.17
C VAL A 252 6.24 6.45 14.51
N ILE A 253 5.52 6.41 15.63
CA ILE A 253 6.11 6.21 16.96
C ILE A 253 6.81 4.84 17.07
N LYS A 254 6.19 3.80 16.50
CA LYS A 254 6.69 2.41 16.52
C LYS A 254 7.87 2.17 15.60
N MET A 255 8.20 3.10 14.71
CA MET A 255 9.48 3.09 13.97
C MET A 255 10.69 3.32 14.89
N LYS A 256 10.48 3.84 16.10
CA LYS A 256 11.49 3.99 17.17
C LYS A 256 12.71 4.85 16.79
N PHE A 257 12.54 5.81 15.89
CA PHE A 257 13.56 6.83 15.67
C PHE A 257 13.55 7.85 16.83
N PRO A 258 14.61 7.94 17.65
CA PRO A 258 14.57 8.74 18.88
C PRO A 258 14.23 10.22 18.65
N LEU A 259 14.79 10.82 17.59
CA LEU A 259 14.52 12.22 17.24
C LEU A 259 13.08 12.45 16.76
N VAL A 260 12.47 11.48 16.08
CA VAL A 260 11.08 11.53 15.63
C VAL A 260 10.15 11.48 16.84
N ASN A 261 10.36 10.52 17.75
CA ASN A 261 9.54 10.38 18.95
C ASN A 261 9.67 11.60 19.88
N LYS A 262 10.88 12.12 20.05
CA LYS A 262 11.12 13.36 20.81
C LYS A 262 10.37 14.56 20.22
N ARG A 263 10.38 14.73 18.88
CA ARG A 263 9.63 15.79 18.21
C ARG A 263 8.11 15.60 18.34
N MET A 264 7.63 14.36 18.23
CA MET A 264 6.22 14.02 18.45
C MET A 264 5.77 14.40 19.87
N ILE A 265 6.61 14.13 20.88
CA ILE A 265 6.33 14.50 22.27
C ILE A 265 6.33 16.01 22.44
N ALA A 266 7.26 16.73 21.83
CA ALA A 266 7.31 18.18 21.88
C ALA A 266 6.03 18.82 21.31
N GLU A 267 5.50 18.29 20.20
CA GLU A 267 4.26 18.78 19.58
C GLU A 267 3.01 18.55 20.45
N LEU A 268 2.98 17.43 21.18
CA LEU A 268 1.86 17.03 22.04
C LEU A 268 2.00 17.52 23.49
N CYS A 269 3.12 18.17 23.83
CA CYS A 269 3.39 18.72 25.15
C CYS A 269 2.30 19.72 25.57
N GLY A 270 1.92 19.66 26.85
CA GLY A 270 0.83 20.44 27.44
C GLY A 270 -0.56 19.87 27.17
N LYS A 271 -0.69 18.77 26.43
CA LYS A 271 -1.98 18.19 26.00
C LYS A 271 -2.16 16.75 26.47
N PHE A 272 -1.21 16.15 27.20
CA PHE A 272 -1.25 14.73 27.54
C PHE A 272 -2.44 14.34 28.42
N VAL A 273 -2.94 15.24 29.27
CA VAL A 273 -4.17 14.98 30.06
C VAL A 273 -5.38 14.79 29.15
N ARG A 274 -5.60 15.72 28.20
CA ARG A 274 -6.70 15.63 27.22
C ARG A 274 -6.55 14.38 26.35
N LEU A 275 -5.36 14.17 25.80
CA LEU A 275 -5.09 13.04 24.92
C LEU A 275 -5.28 11.70 25.63
N SER A 276 -4.94 11.61 26.92
CA SER A 276 -5.10 10.40 27.70
C SER A 276 -6.57 10.00 27.90
N MET A 277 -7.49 10.97 27.93
CA MET A 277 -8.93 10.72 28.12
C MET A 277 -9.69 10.61 26.79
N ASN A 278 -9.00 10.68 25.66
CA ASN A 278 -9.59 10.49 24.34
C ASN A 278 -9.50 9.01 23.92
N LYS A 279 -10.59 8.47 23.35
CA LYS A 279 -10.70 7.07 22.90
C LYS A 279 -9.57 6.61 21.97
N HIS A 280 -9.13 7.49 21.07
CA HIS A 280 -8.13 7.19 20.06
C HIS A 280 -6.73 7.62 20.50
N ALA A 281 -6.61 8.87 20.96
CA ALA A 281 -5.33 9.46 21.34
C ALA A 281 -4.70 8.82 22.58
N SER A 282 -5.47 8.19 23.47
CA SER A 282 -4.93 7.45 24.62
C SER A 282 -3.93 6.37 24.20
N ASN A 283 -4.18 5.68 23.07
CA ASN A 283 -3.26 4.70 22.49
C ASN A 283 -1.95 5.33 22.01
N VAL A 284 -2.01 6.55 21.46
CA VAL A 284 -0.84 7.31 21.04
C VAL A 284 0.03 7.65 22.25
N VAL A 285 -0.56 8.13 23.34
CA VAL A 285 0.17 8.43 24.59
C VAL A 285 0.80 7.16 25.18
N GLU A 286 0.08 6.04 25.15
CA GLU A 286 0.64 4.76 25.58
C GLU A 286 1.85 4.32 24.75
N ASP A 287 1.79 4.45 23.43
CA ASP A 287 2.87 4.05 22.53
C ASP A 287 4.07 4.98 22.63
N LEU A 288 3.87 6.29 22.81
CA LEU A 288 4.96 7.22 23.15
C LEU A 288 5.70 6.77 24.40
N MET A 289 4.98 6.33 25.44
CA MET A 289 5.63 5.82 26.65
C MET A 289 6.33 4.47 26.45
N LYS A 290 5.89 3.63 25.52
CA LYS A 290 6.52 2.32 25.23
C LYS A 290 7.75 2.45 24.33
N CYS A 291 7.76 3.42 23.43
CA CYS A 291 8.69 3.47 22.30
C CYS A 291 9.70 4.64 22.38
N SER A 292 9.63 5.47 23.42
CA SER A 292 10.57 6.56 23.65
C SER A 292 11.63 6.21 24.70
N ASN A 293 12.69 7.01 24.77
CA ASN A 293 13.72 6.89 25.81
C ASN A 293 13.18 7.32 27.18
N GLN A 294 13.95 7.05 28.25
CA GLN A 294 13.48 7.29 29.61
C GLN A 294 13.23 8.78 29.92
N ASP A 295 14.01 9.69 29.37
CA ASP A 295 13.86 11.13 29.62
C ASP A 295 12.56 11.66 29.01
N ASP A 296 12.28 11.25 27.78
CA ASP A 296 11.06 11.56 27.05
C ASP A 296 9.82 10.97 27.76
N VAL A 297 9.91 9.72 28.24
CA VAL A 297 8.86 9.10 29.07
C VAL A 297 8.64 9.89 30.35
N ASN A 298 9.73 10.31 31.01
CA ASN A 298 9.65 11.07 32.25
C ASN A 298 8.94 12.41 32.03
N ALA A 299 9.19 13.10 30.92
CA ALA A 299 8.52 14.36 30.58
C ALA A 299 6.99 14.19 30.48
N ILE A 300 6.52 13.15 29.79
CA ILE A 300 5.08 12.83 29.67
C ILE A 300 4.47 12.60 31.06
N VAL A 301 5.09 11.74 31.88
CA VAL A 301 4.54 11.40 33.20
C VAL A 301 4.59 12.59 34.16
N GLU A 302 5.64 13.41 34.09
CA GLU A 302 5.73 14.63 34.90
C GLU A 302 4.61 15.62 34.58
N GLU A 303 4.26 15.80 33.32
CA GLU A 303 3.11 16.64 32.93
C GLU A 303 1.81 16.10 33.54
N LEU A 304 1.57 14.78 33.39
CA LEU A 304 0.37 14.14 33.92
C LEU A 304 0.24 14.37 35.43
N ILE A 305 1.27 14.06 36.23
CA ILE A 305 1.18 14.14 37.70
C ILE A 305 1.19 15.58 38.24
N LYS A 306 1.67 16.57 37.46
CA LYS A 306 1.62 17.99 37.83
C LYS A 306 0.26 18.62 37.57
N SER A 307 -0.55 18.01 36.69
CA SER A 307 -1.88 18.52 36.36
C SER A 307 -2.90 18.25 37.46
N THR A 308 -3.75 19.24 37.73
CA THR A 308 -4.94 19.07 38.58
C THR A 308 -5.95 18.08 37.99
N GLY A 309 -5.89 17.83 36.68
CA GLY A 309 -6.73 16.85 35.97
C GLY A 309 -6.25 15.40 36.08
N PHE A 310 -5.16 15.10 36.80
CA PHE A 310 -4.62 13.74 36.85
C PHE A 310 -5.57 12.72 37.46
N LEU A 311 -6.34 13.10 38.49
CA LEU A 311 -7.37 12.22 39.07
C LEU A 311 -8.40 11.81 38.02
N ASN A 312 -8.83 12.75 37.17
CA ASN A 312 -9.77 12.47 36.08
C ASN A 312 -9.17 11.47 35.10
N VAL A 313 -7.88 11.60 34.75
CA VAL A 313 -7.18 10.62 33.89
C VAL A 313 -7.23 9.21 34.51
N ILE A 314 -7.03 9.07 35.82
CA ILE A 314 -7.06 7.76 36.48
C ILE A 314 -8.47 7.16 36.48
N GLN A 315 -9.50 7.99 36.61
CA GLN A 315 -10.90 7.56 36.65
C GLN A 315 -11.49 7.36 35.25
N ASP A 316 -10.90 7.93 34.20
CA ASP A 316 -11.40 7.86 32.83
C ASP A 316 -11.35 6.45 32.22
N PRO A 317 -12.36 6.04 31.41
CA PRO A 317 -12.39 4.73 30.74
C PRO A 317 -11.19 4.42 29.83
N TYR A 318 -10.50 5.44 29.31
CA TYR A 318 -9.29 5.32 28.49
C TYR A 318 -8.04 5.72 29.27
N GLY A 319 -8.11 6.84 29.99
CA GLY A 319 -7.00 7.41 30.75
C GLY A 319 -6.43 6.47 31.80
N ASN A 320 -7.24 5.58 32.38
CA ASN A 320 -6.76 4.59 33.33
C ASN A 320 -5.69 3.66 32.73
N TYR A 321 -5.78 3.33 31.44
CA TYR A 321 -4.76 2.54 30.74
C TYR A 321 -3.46 3.32 30.58
N VAL A 322 -3.56 4.63 30.31
CA VAL A 322 -2.40 5.52 30.26
C VAL A 322 -1.73 5.63 31.63
N ALA A 323 -2.50 5.79 32.72
CA ALA A 323 -1.93 5.80 34.07
C ALA A 323 -1.24 4.48 34.42
N GLN A 324 -1.83 3.34 34.06
CA GLN A 324 -1.18 2.02 34.20
C GLN A 324 0.09 1.91 33.36
N ARG A 325 0.11 2.48 32.14
CA ARG A 325 1.30 2.53 31.29
C ARG A 325 2.40 3.36 31.92
N ALA A 326 2.08 4.53 32.46
CA ALA A 326 3.03 5.39 33.17
C ALA A 326 3.68 4.64 34.35
N LEU A 327 2.90 3.88 35.12
CA LEU A 327 3.42 3.02 36.19
C LEU A 327 4.36 1.91 35.65
N LYS A 328 4.13 1.40 34.44
CA LYS A 328 5.00 0.37 33.84
C LYS A 328 6.29 0.94 33.25
N CYS A 329 6.24 2.13 32.67
CA CYS A 329 7.35 2.74 31.93
C CYS A 329 8.25 3.68 32.76
N THR A 330 7.85 4.03 33.99
CA THR A 330 8.68 4.85 34.89
C THR A 330 9.51 4.01 35.87
N LYS A 331 10.67 4.54 36.24
CA LYS A 331 11.61 3.93 37.20
C LYS A 331 12.05 4.96 38.27
N GLY A 332 12.77 4.49 39.29
CA GLY A 332 13.46 5.36 40.24
C GLY A 332 12.55 6.33 41.02
N TYR A 333 12.98 7.58 41.13
CA TYR A 333 12.27 8.64 41.86
C TYR A 333 10.89 8.92 41.28
N LEU A 334 10.79 9.10 39.95
CA LEU A 334 9.52 9.45 39.31
C LEU A 334 8.47 8.35 39.48
N ARG A 335 8.88 7.07 39.41
CA ARG A 335 8.00 5.93 39.71
C ARG A 335 7.42 5.98 41.13
N ARG A 336 8.25 6.32 42.12
CA ARG A 336 7.82 6.45 43.52
C ARG A 336 6.87 7.64 43.70
N LYS A 337 7.18 8.78 43.08
CA LYS A 337 6.34 9.97 43.09
C LYS A 337 4.97 9.70 42.48
N LEU A 338 4.93 9.11 41.29
CA LEU A 338 3.70 8.68 40.62
C LEU A 338 2.86 7.74 41.52
N SER A 339 3.48 6.70 42.09
CA SER A 339 2.77 5.80 43.01
C SER A 339 2.24 6.51 44.25
N PHE A 340 2.98 7.47 44.81
CA PHE A 340 2.54 8.25 45.96
C PHE A 340 1.33 9.13 45.61
N THR A 341 1.38 9.85 44.49
CA THR A 341 0.28 10.69 44.00
C THR A 341 -0.99 9.87 43.73
N ILE A 342 -0.88 8.68 43.12
CA ILE A 342 -2.07 7.83 42.93
C ILE A 342 -2.64 7.36 44.27
N ARG A 343 -1.78 7.06 45.25
CA ARG A 343 -2.20 6.61 46.58
C ARG A 343 -2.82 7.70 47.43
N SER A 344 -2.53 8.99 47.19
CA SER A 344 -3.19 10.09 47.90
C SER A 344 -4.67 10.19 47.54
N TYR A 345 -5.05 9.77 46.33
CA TYR A 345 -6.45 9.68 45.89
C TYR A 345 -7.15 8.37 46.32
N ARG A 346 -6.72 7.74 47.42
CA ARG A 346 -7.22 6.42 47.82
C ARG A 346 -8.75 6.42 47.97
N ILE A 347 -9.31 7.47 48.57
CA ILE A 347 -10.73 7.55 48.92
C ILE A 347 -11.58 7.57 47.64
N GLU A 348 -11.13 8.33 46.65
CA GLU A 348 -11.75 8.54 45.35
C GLU A 348 -11.61 7.33 44.42
N LEU A 349 -10.52 6.55 44.58
CA LEU A 349 -10.19 5.45 43.66
C LEU A 349 -10.61 4.07 44.15
N GLN A 350 -10.68 3.81 45.46
CA GLN A 350 -10.82 2.43 46.00
C GLN A 350 -12.11 1.71 45.56
N ASN A 351 -13.17 2.46 45.28
CA ASN A 351 -14.45 1.93 44.82
C ASN A 351 -14.78 2.35 43.37
N HIS A 352 -13.88 3.08 42.69
CA HIS A 352 -14.10 3.52 41.31
C HIS A 352 -13.83 2.36 40.32
N PRO A 353 -14.69 2.12 39.32
CA PRO A 353 -14.56 0.97 38.40
C PRO A 353 -13.20 0.89 37.70
N HIS A 354 -12.71 2.02 37.19
CA HIS A 354 -11.39 2.11 36.55
C HIS A 354 -10.26 2.40 37.56
N GLY A 355 -10.57 3.23 38.56
CA GLY A 355 -9.57 3.81 39.47
C GLY A 355 -8.97 2.79 40.43
N LYS A 356 -9.77 1.81 40.85
CA LYS A 356 -9.33 0.73 41.75
C LYS A 356 -8.16 -0.05 41.16
N ILE A 357 -8.20 -0.36 39.86
CA ILE A 357 -7.15 -1.11 39.15
C ILE A 357 -5.83 -0.33 39.18
N VAL A 358 -5.88 0.97 38.88
CA VAL A 358 -4.69 1.82 38.89
C VAL A 358 -4.12 1.94 40.30
N LEU A 359 -4.98 2.13 41.30
CA LEU A 359 -4.61 2.20 42.71
C LEU A 359 -3.92 0.91 43.18
N ASP A 360 -4.42 -0.26 42.80
CA ASP A 360 -3.82 -1.55 43.17
C ASP A 360 -2.46 -1.77 42.48
N ASN A 361 -2.31 -1.36 41.22
CA ASN A 361 -1.03 -1.35 40.51
C ASN A 361 0.00 -0.39 41.12
N ALA A 362 -0.44 0.70 41.74
CA ALA A 362 0.45 1.60 42.47
C ALA A 362 0.95 0.97 43.80
N LYS A 363 0.16 0.09 44.42
CA LYS A 363 0.53 -0.62 45.67
C LYS A 363 1.53 -1.77 45.42
N SER A 364 1.36 -2.51 44.32
CA SER A 364 2.16 -3.72 44.02
C SER A 364 3.66 -3.45 43.82
N SER A 365 4.05 -2.20 43.59
CA SER A 365 5.47 -1.78 43.48
C SER A 365 6.30 -2.04 44.74
N LYS A 366 5.66 -2.21 45.92
CA LYS A 366 6.36 -2.62 47.15
C LYS A 366 6.67 -4.12 47.21
N ARG A 367 5.86 -5.00 46.61
CA ARG A 367 6.04 -6.47 46.72
C ARG A 367 7.20 -6.99 45.87
N ARG A 368 7.49 -6.37 44.73
CA ARG A 368 8.58 -6.80 43.83
C ARG A 368 9.99 -6.49 44.37
N PHE A 369 10.12 -5.52 45.28
CA PHE A 369 11.39 -5.19 45.94
C PHE A 369 11.71 -6.09 47.15
N LEU A 370 10.71 -6.72 47.76
CA LEU A 370 10.91 -7.68 48.86
C LEU A 370 11.31 -9.06 48.29
N TYR A 371 10.67 -9.51 47.21
CA TYR A 371 11.02 -10.78 46.55
C TYR A 371 12.43 -10.83 45.93
N LEU A 372 13.06 -9.68 45.63
CA LEU A 372 14.43 -9.63 45.11
C LEU A 372 15.49 -9.44 46.21
N LYS A 373 15.10 -9.13 47.45
CA LYS A 373 16.00 -9.16 48.61
C LYS A 373 16.09 -10.54 49.24
N ASP A 374 15.02 -11.33 49.16
CA ASP A 374 14.97 -12.67 49.76
C ASP A 374 15.61 -13.78 48.87
N HIS A 375 16.04 -13.44 47.65
CA HIS A 375 16.69 -14.38 46.71
C HIS A 375 18.16 -14.08 46.41
N ASN A 376 18.78 -13.12 47.10
CA ASN A 376 20.22 -12.84 47.01
C ASN A 376 20.98 -13.19 48.32
N ASN A 377 20.34 -13.91 49.23
CA ASN A 377 20.98 -14.53 50.39
C ASN A 377 20.81 -16.05 50.30
N PHE A 378 21.49 -16.70 49.35
CA PHE A 378 21.96 -18.09 49.44
C PHE A 378 23.08 -18.32 48.43
#